data_AF-A0A9P4VIM6-F1
#
_entry.id   AF-A0A9P4VIM6-F1
#
_cell.length_a   1.000
_cell.length_b   1.000
_cell.length_c   1.000
_cell.angle_alpha   90.00
_cell.angle_beta   90.00
_cell.angle_gamma   90.00
#
_symmetry.space_group_name_H-M   'P 1'
#
loop_
_entity.id
_entity.type
_entity.pdbx_description
1 polymer ?
#
loop_
_entity_poly.entity_id
_entity_poly.type
_entity_poly.pdbx_seq_one_letter_code
_entity_poly.pdbx_strand_id
1 'polypeptide(L)'
;PLKYDKVRNLPYLKACVRETLRLDPPTGVSSLTQIPNNGRFIPDGTELASSPWVIGRNEQIYGSDFDKFRPERFLEDPKWADDVLKYDFAWGYGRRKCLGKPLALFTIYKILFEV
;
A
#
# COMPACT_ATOMS: atom_id res chain seq x y z
N PRO A 1 -15.08 10.29 -22.51
CA PRO A 1 -14.44 10.10 -21.18
C PRO A 1 -15.25 9.14 -20.28
N LEU A 2 -14.61 8.10 -19.75
CA LEU A 2 -15.23 7.19 -18.77
C LEU A 2 -15.48 7.93 -17.44
N LYS A 3 -16.65 7.74 -16.84
CA LYS A 3 -16.95 8.34 -15.53
C LYS A 3 -16.12 7.66 -14.44
N TYR A 4 -15.57 8.45 -13.52
CA TYR A 4 -14.76 7.97 -12.38
C TYR A 4 -15.44 6.83 -11.61
N ASP A 5 -16.75 6.91 -11.40
CA ASP A 5 -17.53 5.88 -10.70
C ASP A 5 -17.51 4.52 -11.38
N LYS A 6 -17.40 4.47 -12.71
CA LYS A 6 -17.25 3.20 -13.42
C LYS A 6 -15.85 2.65 -13.25
N VAL A 7 -14.84 3.52 -13.37
CA VAL A 7 -13.43 3.14 -13.33
C VAL A 7 -12.99 2.65 -11.95
N ARG A 8 -13.33 3.38 -10.89
CA ARG A 8 -12.97 3.02 -9.50
C ARG A 8 -13.55 1.67 -9.06
N ASN A 9 -14.58 1.18 -9.75
CA ASN A 9 -15.26 -0.07 -9.42
C ASN A 9 -14.71 -1.28 -10.16
N LEU A 10 -13.76 -1.12 -11.09
CA LEU A 10 -13.14 -2.22 -11.81
C LEU A 10 -12.21 -3.02 -10.87
N PRO A 11 -12.51 -4.29 -10.55
CA PRO A 11 -11.75 -5.06 -9.56
C PRO A 11 -10.30 -5.29 -9.99
N TYR A 12 -10.10 -5.70 -11.25
CA TYR A 12 -8.76 -6.00 -11.77
C TYR A 12 -7.87 -4.75 -11.85
N LEU A 13 -8.43 -3.60 -12.24
CA LEU A 13 -7.70 -2.33 -12.21
C LEU A 13 -7.24 -1.97 -10.79
N LYS A 14 -8.13 -2.06 -9.81
CA LYS A 14 -7.79 -1.82 -8.41
C LYS A 14 -6.67 -2.75 -7.96
N ALA A 15 -6.73 -4.01 -8.35
CA ALA A 15 -5.68 -4.98 -8.07
C ALA A 15 -4.34 -4.60 -8.71
N CYS A 16 -4.33 -4.17 -9.98
CA CYS A 16 -3.12 -3.70 -10.65
C CYS A 16 -2.50 -2.48 -9.93
N VAL A 17 -3.32 -1.47 -9.62
CA VAL A 17 -2.83 -0.27 -8.91
C VAL A 17 -2.27 -0.63 -7.53
N ARG A 18 -2.92 -1.54 -6.80
CA ARG A 18 -2.40 -2.03 -5.50
C ARG A 18 -1.07 -2.75 -5.67
N GLU A 19 -0.93 -3.60 -6.68
CA GLU A 19 0.30 -4.35 -6.93
C GLU A 19 1.45 -3.45 -7.36
N THR A 20 1.17 -2.45 -8.20
CA THR A 20 2.15 -1.43 -8.59
C THR A 20 2.65 -0.69 -7.36
N LEU A 21 1.76 -0.20 -6.49
CA LEU A 21 2.17 0.55 -5.30
C LEU A 21 2.90 -0.32 -4.26
N ARG A 22 2.64 -1.64 -4.24
CA ARG A 22 3.36 -2.59 -3.38
C ARG A 22 4.80 -2.77 -3.84
N LEU A 23 5.01 -3.03 -5.13
CA LEU A 23 6.33 -3.29 -5.70
C LEU A 23 7.12 -2.01 -5.94
N ASP A 24 6.44 -0.93 -6.30
CA ASP A 24 7.06 0.35 -6.61
C ASP A 24 6.38 1.50 -5.84
N PRO A 25 6.53 1.52 -4.50
CA PRO A 25 6.00 2.60 -3.70
C PRO A 25 6.70 3.92 -4.05
N PRO A 26 5.95 5.01 -4.26
CA PRO A 26 6.52 6.33 -4.57
C PRO A 26 7.28 6.95 -3.38
N THR A 27 7.13 6.39 -2.17
CA THR A 27 7.82 6.83 -0.96
C THR A 27 8.79 5.75 -0.47
N GLY A 28 10.06 6.12 -0.28
CA GLY A 28 11.09 5.18 0.17
C GLY A 28 11.04 4.88 1.67
N VAL A 29 10.62 5.86 2.47
CA VAL A 29 10.63 5.80 3.95
C VAL A 29 9.42 6.55 4.51
N SER A 30 8.76 5.97 5.51
CA SER A 30 7.65 6.56 6.27
C SER A 30 8.02 6.65 7.75
N SER A 31 8.06 7.85 8.32
CA SER A 31 8.33 8.05 9.75
C SER A 31 7.21 7.46 10.61
N LEU A 32 7.58 6.74 11.66
CA LEU A 32 6.65 6.09 12.59
C LEU A 32 6.52 6.94 13.87
N THR A 33 5.28 7.17 14.29
CA THR A 33 4.97 7.90 15.55
C THR A 33 4.60 6.97 16.71
N GLN A 34 4.55 5.65 16.47
CA GLN A 34 4.23 4.66 17.50
C GLN A 34 5.23 3.51 17.45
N ILE A 35 5.70 3.15 18.65
CA ILE A 35 6.64 2.08 18.92
C ILE A 35 5.81 0.84 19.27
N PRO A 36 5.85 -0.25 18.50
CA PRO A 36 5.55 -1.55 19.07
C PRO A 36 6.68 -1.88 20.03
N ASN A 37 6.51 -1.51 21.31
CA ASN A 37 7.44 -1.91 22.36
C ASN A 37 7.19 -3.40 22.58
N ASN A 38 7.87 -4.25 21.80
CA ASN A 38 7.89 -5.70 21.98
C ASN A 38 8.71 -6.08 23.23
N GLY A 39 8.57 -5.33 24.34
CA GLY A 39 9.38 -5.43 25.55
C GLY A 39 10.79 -4.86 25.44
N ARG A 40 11.10 -4.03 24.43
CA ARG A 40 12.42 -3.41 24.24
C ARG A 40 12.42 -1.93 24.63
N PHE A 41 13.42 -1.53 25.41
CA PHE A 41 13.69 -0.12 25.71
C PHE A 41 14.14 0.60 24.44
N ILE A 42 13.46 1.70 24.11
CA ILE A 42 13.87 2.62 23.05
C ILE A 42 14.26 3.93 23.72
N PRO A 43 15.50 4.41 23.56
CA PRO A 43 15.94 5.68 24.11
C PRO A 43 15.09 6.85 23.61
N ASP A 44 14.88 7.84 24.47
CA ASP A 44 14.24 9.09 24.09
C ASP A 44 14.98 9.77 22.93
N GLY A 45 14.22 10.36 22.01
CA GLY A 45 14.77 10.98 20.80
C GLY A 45 15.12 10.02 19.66
N THR A 46 14.88 8.71 19.81
CA THR A 46 15.08 7.75 18.71
C THR A 46 14.07 7.99 17.59
N GLU A 47 14.55 8.34 16.39
CA GLU A 47 13.72 8.39 15.19
C GLU A 47 13.46 6.98 14.65
N LEU A 48 12.20 6.71 14.29
CA LEU A 48 11.80 5.44 13.72
C LEU A 48 11.15 5.65 12.36
N ALA A 49 11.45 4.75 11.45
CA ALA A 49 10.83 4.74 10.14
C ALA A 49 10.62 3.32 9.63
N SER A 50 9.64 3.17 8.75
CA SER A 50 9.43 1.95 7.97
C SER A 50 9.72 2.20 6.50
N SER A 51 10.22 1.18 5.81
CA SER A 51 10.35 1.21 4.35
C SER A 51 9.19 0.46 3.70
N PRO A 52 8.30 1.15 2.95
CA PRO A 52 7.25 0.49 2.18
C PRO A 52 7.82 -0.52 1.17
N TRP A 53 9.01 -0.24 0.61
CA TRP A 53 9.68 -1.10 -0.34
C TRP A 53 10.03 -2.48 0.24
N VAL A 54 10.55 -2.49 1.47
CA VAL A 54 10.91 -3.71 2.20
C VAL A 54 9.65 -4.45 2.65
N ILE A 55 8.68 -3.73 3.23
CA ILE A 55 7.42 -4.33 3.71
C ILE A 55 6.66 -4.97 2.54
N GLY A 56 6.59 -4.27 1.40
CA GLY A 56 5.93 -4.75 0.19
C GLY A 56 6.54 -6.02 -0.39
N ARG A 57 7.78 -6.38 -0.02
CA ARG A 57 8.50 -7.58 -0.47
C ARG A 57 8.72 -8.61 0.63
N ASN A 58 7.97 -8.53 1.72
CA ASN A 58 8.09 -9.51 2.79
C ASN A 58 7.45 -10.84 2.36
N GLU A 59 8.28 -11.87 2.18
CA GLU A 59 7.87 -13.23 1.81
C GLU A 59 6.83 -13.84 2.77
N GLN A 60 6.92 -13.54 4.08
CA GLN A 60 5.96 -14.05 5.07
C GLN A 60 4.55 -13.47 4.87
N ILE A 61 4.45 -12.31 4.23
CA ILE A 61 3.20 -11.59 3.99
C ILE A 61 2.67 -11.92 2.58
N TYR A 62 3.55 -11.87 1.57
CA TYR A 62 3.17 -11.95 0.16
C TYR A 62 3.42 -13.33 -0.48
N GLY A 63 4.04 -14.28 0.23
CA GLY A 63 4.37 -15.61 -0.29
C GLY A 63 5.69 -15.63 -1.06
N SER A 64 6.03 -16.79 -1.61
CA SER A 64 7.28 -17.02 -2.36
C SER A 64 7.37 -16.20 -3.66
N ASP A 65 6.24 -15.71 -4.18
CA ASP A 65 6.16 -14.85 -5.36
C ASP A 65 6.17 -13.35 -4.99
N PHE A 66 6.72 -12.98 -3.82
CA PHE A 66 6.72 -11.60 -3.30
C PHE A 66 7.40 -10.59 -4.24
N ASP A 67 8.33 -11.01 -5.10
CA ASP A 67 9.02 -10.12 -6.05
C ASP A 67 8.28 -9.98 -7.38
N LYS A 68 7.26 -10.81 -7.64
CA LYS A 68 6.50 -10.83 -8.89
C LYS A 68 5.33 -9.88 -8.86
N PHE A 69 5.12 -9.21 -9.99
CA PHE A 69 3.90 -8.43 -10.24
C PHE A 69 2.77 -9.41 -10.55
N ARG A 70 1.87 -9.62 -9.57
CA ARG A 70 0.73 -10.53 -9.66
C ARG A 70 -0.51 -9.89 -9.03
N PRO A 71 -1.26 -9.05 -9.77
CA PRO A 71 -2.49 -8.41 -9.29
C PRO A 71 -3.52 -9.38 -8.71
N GLU A 72 -3.59 -10.59 -9.26
CA GLU A 72 -4.56 -11.64 -8.91
C GLU A 72 -4.52 -11.98 -7.42
N ARG A 73 -3.38 -11.75 -6.74
CA ARG A 73 -3.28 -11.95 -5.28
C ARG A 73 -4.34 -11.16 -4.51
N PHE A 74 -4.72 -9.97 -4.98
CA PHE A 74 -5.74 -9.13 -4.34
C PHE A 74 -7.18 -9.53 -4.70
N LEU A 75 -7.36 -10.51 -5.56
CA LEU A 75 -8.66 -11.01 -6.03
C LEU A 75 -8.95 -12.41 -5.52
N GLU A 76 -7.93 -13.27 -5.43
CA GLU A 76 -8.08 -14.69 -5.07
C GLU A 76 -8.14 -14.92 -3.56
N ASP A 77 -7.39 -14.14 -2.77
CA ASP A 77 -7.25 -14.39 -1.33
C ASP A 77 -8.08 -13.37 -0.53
N PRO A 78 -9.13 -13.83 0.19
CA PRO A 78 -10.00 -12.97 0.99
C PRO A 78 -9.27 -12.14 2.04
N LYS A 79 -8.06 -12.53 2.47
CA LYS A 79 -7.27 -11.72 3.42
C LYS A 79 -6.93 -10.33 2.89
N TRP A 80 -7.03 -10.12 1.57
CA TRP A 80 -6.82 -8.84 0.91
C TRP A 80 -8.11 -8.12 0.51
N ALA A 81 -9.26 -8.77 0.67
CA ALA A 81 -10.59 -8.25 0.31
C ALA A 81 -11.06 -7.16 1.28
N ASP A 82 -10.64 -7.23 2.55
CA ASP A 82 -10.94 -6.19 3.52
C ASP A 82 -10.07 -4.95 3.32
N ASP A 83 -10.71 -3.78 3.38
CA ASP A 83 -10.11 -2.43 3.42
C ASP A 83 -9.20 -2.21 4.65
N VAL A 84 -9.03 -3.24 5.50
CA VAL A 84 -8.13 -3.27 6.65
C VAL A 84 -6.71 -3.58 6.16
N LEU A 85 -6.20 -2.59 5.46
CA LEU A 85 -4.86 -2.40 4.95
C LEU A 85 -3.81 -2.36 6.09
N LYS A 86 -3.63 -3.48 6.81
CA LYS A 86 -2.55 -3.64 7.77
C LYS A 86 -1.18 -3.47 7.09
N TYR A 87 -1.11 -3.72 5.78
CA TYR A 87 0.13 -3.77 5.00
C TYR A 87 0.20 -2.76 3.84
N ASP A 88 -0.72 -1.80 3.73
CA ASP A 88 -0.67 -0.75 2.68
C ASP A 88 0.25 0.40 3.08
N PHE A 89 1.53 0.06 3.23
CA PHE A 89 2.54 1.01 3.65
C PHE A 89 2.93 2.01 2.56
N ALA A 90 2.48 1.82 1.30
CA ALA A 90 2.71 2.78 0.22
C ALA A 90 2.14 4.18 0.53
N TRP A 91 1.12 4.25 1.38
CA TRP A 91 0.51 5.49 1.85
C TRP A 91 0.88 5.83 3.30
N GLY A 92 1.85 5.15 3.91
CA GLY A 92 2.15 5.28 5.33
C GLY A 92 1.07 4.68 6.25
N TYR A 93 1.30 4.76 7.56
CA TYR A 93 0.48 4.08 8.57
C TYR A 93 0.17 4.98 9.77
N GLY A 94 -0.90 4.64 10.51
CA GLY A 94 -1.30 5.32 11.74
C GLY A 94 -1.64 6.80 11.52
N ARG A 95 -1.27 7.64 12.50
CA ARG A 95 -1.57 9.09 12.54
C ARG A 95 -0.91 9.90 11.42
N ARG A 96 0.08 9.33 10.72
CA ARG A 96 0.82 9.98 9.62
C ARG A 96 0.52 9.35 8.26
N LYS A 97 -0.59 8.59 8.15
CA LYS A 97 -1.08 8.08 6.87
C LYS A 97 -1.33 9.26 5.91
N CYS A 98 -0.95 9.06 4.65
CA CYS A 98 -0.99 10.06 3.59
C CYS A 98 -2.39 10.63 3.41
N LEU A 99 -2.54 11.92 3.71
CA LEU A 99 -3.78 12.67 3.51
C LEU A 99 -4.18 12.75 2.03
N GLY A 100 -3.18 12.72 1.13
CA GLY A 100 -3.39 12.79 -0.32
C GLY A 100 -3.87 11.51 -0.98
N LYS A 101 -3.98 10.38 -0.25
CA LYS A 101 -4.37 9.07 -0.82
C LYS A 101 -5.64 9.14 -1.68
N PRO A 102 -6.76 9.76 -1.24
CA PRO A 102 -7.99 9.80 -2.04
C PRO A 102 -7.81 10.55 -3.36
N LEU A 103 -7.10 11.68 -3.35
CA LEU A 103 -6.84 12.49 -4.55
C LEU A 103 -5.90 11.78 -5.51
N ALA A 104 -4.85 11.14 -4.99
CA ALA A 104 -3.90 10.39 -5.80
C ALA A 104 -4.58 9.21 -6.50
N LEU A 105 -5.39 8.41 -5.77
CA LEU A 105 -6.15 7.32 -6.37
C LEU A 105 -7.17 7.80 -7.42
N PHE A 106 -7.85 8.93 -7.15
CA PHE A 106 -8.72 9.56 -8.15
C PHE A 106 -7.97 9.87 -9.45
N THR A 107 -6.80 10.48 -9.30
CA THR A 107 -5.95 10.89 -10.43
C THR A 107 -5.41 9.68 -11.20
N ILE A 108 -4.88 8.68 -10.51
CA ILE A 108 -4.38 7.43 -11.11
C ILE A 108 -5.47 6.75 -11.93
N TYR A 109 -6.65 6.55 -11.35
CA TYR A 109 -7.75 5.88 -12.05
C TYR A 109 -8.25 6.68 -13.24
N LYS A 110 -8.30 8.01 -13.16
CA LYS A 110 -8.73 8.82 -14.28
C LYS A 110 -7.71 8.80 -15.43
N ILE A 111 -6.42 9.01 -15.13
CA ILE A 111 -5.36 9.08 -16.14
C ILE A 111 -5.20 7.75 -16.88
N LEU A 112 -5.22 6.61 -16.18
CA LEU A 112 -5.02 5.29 -16.81
C LEU A 112 -6.04 4.92 -17.91
N PHE A 113 -7.20 5.59 -17.96
CA PHE A 113 -8.23 5.34 -18.98
C PHE A 113 -8.35 6.44 -20.03
N GLU A 114 -7.61 7.54 -19.87
CA GLU A 114 -7.64 8.68 -20.78
C GLU A 114 -6.36 8.77 -21.64
N VAL A 115 -5.35 7.93 -21.37
CA VAL A 115 -4.17 7.69 -22.24
C VAL A 115 -4.46 6.53 -23.17
#